data_AF-A0A7J0D614-F1
#
_entry.id   AF-A0A7J0D614-F1
#
_cell.length_a   1.000
_cell.length_b   1.000
_cell.length_c   1.000
_cell.angle_alpha   90.00
_cell.angle_beta   90.00
_cell.angle_gamma   90.00
#
_symmetry.space_group_name_H-M   'P 1'
#
loop_
_entity.id
_entity.type
_entity.pdbx_description
1 polymer ?
#
loop_
_entity_poly.entity_id
_entity_poly.type
_entity_poly.pdbx_seq_one_letter_code
_entity_poly.pdbx_strand_id
1 'polypeptide(L)'
;MLLFLATELRALLGTAISDERAQLAHDLAEDAIMGEVGARVSTPPQRGIKTVALSVAARILTNPQGLRSEQAGGMLQSYVDSQTGVVLSDDELRRLKRAVGMASGAGMLNIAPAETRITTYPWRQA
;
A
#
# COMPACT_ATOMS: atom_id res chain seq x y z
N MET A 1 12.79 -12.09 0.54
CA MET A 1 13.50 -10.82 0.25
C MET A 1 13.32 -9.89 1.44
N LEU A 2 14.36 -9.20 1.91
CA LEU A 2 14.21 -8.33 3.07
C LEU A 2 13.48 -7.01 2.72
N LEU A 3 12.19 -6.93 3.08
CA LEU A 3 11.33 -5.75 2.83
C LEU A 3 11.48 -4.67 3.90
N PHE A 4 11.67 -5.09 5.16
CA PHE A 4 11.87 -4.24 6.32
C PHE A 4 12.60 -5.03 7.43
N LEU A 5 13.11 -4.32 8.44
CA LEU A 5 13.75 -4.95 9.60
C LEU A 5 12.75 -5.20 10.73
N ALA A 6 12.92 -6.29 11.48
CA ALA A 6 12.09 -6.58 12.65
C ALA A 6 12.14 -5.45 13.70
N THR A 7 13.27 -4.76 13.83
CA THR A 7 13.43 -3.58 14.70
C THR A 7 12.53 -2.42 14.29
N GLU A 8 12.29 -2.24 12.99
CA GLU A 8 11.43 -1.18 12.47
C GLU A 8 9.96 -1.49 12.73
N LEU A 9 9.56 -2.76 12.61
CA LEU A 9 8.21 -3.21 12.97
C LEU A 9 7.95 -3.04 14.47
N ARG A 10 8.93 -3.41 15.32
CA ARG A 10 8.86 -3.17 16.77
C ARG A 10 8.74 -1.68 17.09
N ALA A 11 9.54 -0.84 16.45
CA ALA A 11 9.50 0.60 16.63
C ALA A 11 8.15 1.21 16.20
N LEU A 12 7.56 0.70 15.11
CA LEU A 12 6.26 1.14 14.63
C LEU A 12 5.12 0.76 15.59
N LEU A 13 5.13 -0.45 16.12
CA LEU A 13 4.07 -0.95 17.01
C LEU A 13 4.17 -0.40 18.43
N GLY A 14 5.36 0.00 18.87
CA GLY A 14 5.61 0.45 20.25
C GLY A 14 5.46 -0.66 21.31
N THR A 15 5.35 -1.92 20.88
CA THR A 15 5.15 -3.09 21.74
C THR A 15 6.22 -4.14 21.50
N ALA A 16 6.56 -4.90 22.55
CA ALA A 16 7.43 -6.06 22.42
C ALA A 16 6.74 -7.15 21.58
N ILE A 17 7.38 -7.55 20.47
CA ILE A 17 7.00 -8.71 19.67
C ILE A 17 8.21 -9.65 19.57
N SER A 18 7.95 -10.96 19.62
CA SER A 18 9.00 -11.96 19.44
C SER A 18 9.52 -11.97 18.00
N ASP A 19 10.75 -12.44 17.83
CA ASP A 19 11.42 -12.53 16.54
C ASP A 19 10.65 -13.43 15.58
N GLU A 20 10.12 -14.54 16.09
CA GLU A 20 9.27 -15.47 15.33
C GLU A 20 8.00 -14.79 14.79
N ARG A 21 7.34 -13.96 15.60
CA ARG A 21 6.16 -13.21 15.17
C ARG A 21 6.50 -12.12 14.15
N ALA A 22 7.64 -11.46 14.34
CA ALA A 22 8.12 -10.45 13.39
C ALA A 22 8.46 -11.09 12.04
N GLN A 23 9.09 -12.28 12.06
CA GLN A 23 9.43 -13.04 10.87
C GLN A 23 8.18 -13.53 10.14
N LEU A 24 7.22 -14.13 10.87
CA LEU A 24 5.96 -14.57 10.27
C LEU A 24 5.20 -13.39 9.62
N ALA A 25 5.16 -12.23 10.27
CA ALA A 25 4.52 -11.04 9.71
C ALA A 25 5.25 -10.52 8.45
N HIS A 26 6.57 -10.67 8.40
CA HIS A 26 7.37 -10.33 7.22
C HIS A 26 7.09 -11.30 6.07
N ASP A 27 7.09 -12.61 6.31
CA ASP A 27 6.82 -13.64 5.29
C ASP A 27 5.42 -13.45 4.67
N LEU A 28 4.40 -13.26 5.52
CA LEU A 28 3.02 -13.03 5.06
C LEU A 28 2.86 -11.72 4.28
N ALA A 29 3.56 -10.66 4.68
CA ALA A 29 3.55 -9.39 3.95
C ALA A 29 4.29 -9.51 2.61
N GLU A 30 5.38 -10.29 2.57
CA GLU A 30 6.10 -10.59 1.33
C GLU A 30 5.21 -11.35 0.36
N ASP A 31 4.55 -12.43 0.80
CA ASP A 31 3.63 -13.20 -0.03
C ASP A 31 2.49 -12.34 -0.60
N ALA A 32 1.86 -11.51 0.24
CA ALA A 32 0.79 -10.62 -0.19
C ALA A 32 1.26 -9.59 -1.25
N ILE A 33 2.45 -9.01 -1.06
CA ILE A 33 3.01 -8.05 -2.02
C ILE A 33 3.42 -8.74 -3.32
N MET A 34 4.12 -9.87 -3.23
CA MET A 34 4.61 -10.61 -4.39
C MET A 34 3.45 -11.21 -5.19
N GLY A 35 2.36 -11.63 -4.54
CA GLY A 35 1.14 -12.05 -5.22
C GLY A 35 0.53 -10.96 -6.11
N GLU A 36 0.62 -9.69 -5.70
CA GLU A 36 0.00 -8.57 -6.42
C GLU A 36 0.88 -7.95 -7.52
N VAL A 37 2.18 -7.77 -7.25
CA VAL A 37 3.09 -7.09 -8.20
C VAL A 37 4.09 -8.02 -8.88
N GLY A 38 4.25 -9.24 -8.38
CA GLY A 38 5.16 -10.25 -8.93
C GLY A 38 6.60 -9.78 -8.99
N ALA A 39 7.29 -10.15 -10.08
CA ALA A 39 8.70 -9.85 -10.32
C ALA A 39 9.03 -8.36 -10.57
N ARG A 40 8.07 -7.45 -10.39
CA ARG A 40 8.30 -6.01 -10.57
C ARG A 40 8.96 -5.35 -9.37
N VAL A 41 9.05 -6.03 -8.22
CA VAL A 41 9.82 -5.55 -7.08
C VAL A 41 11.31 -5.68 -7.38
N SER A 42 12.06 -4.59 -7.25
CA SER A 42 13.52 -4.59 -7.46
C SER A 42 14.27 -5.00 -6.19
N THR A 43 15.55 -5.36 -6.36
CA THR A 43 16.48 -5.56 -5.25
C THR A 43 17.62 -4.54 -5.38
N PRO A 44 17.71 -3.52 -4.50
CA PRO A 44 16.87 -3.27 -3.33
C PRO A 44 15.44 -2.81 -3.68
N PRO A 45 14.46 -2.97 -2.77
CA PRO A 45 13.07 -2.56 -3.01
C PRO A 45 12.94 -1.08 -3.38
N GLN A 46 12.07 -0.77 -4.34
CA GLN A 46 11.77 0.62 -4.69
C GLN A 46 11.18 1.39 -3.50
N ARG A 47 11.34 2.72 -3.53
CA ARG A 47 10.76 3.61 -2.51
C ARG A 47 9.24 3.42 -2.44
N GLY A 48 8.71 3.33 -1.21
CA GLY A 48 7.28 3.13 -0.94
C GLY A 48 6.90 1.67 -0.64
N ILE A 49 7.66 0.68 -1.14
CA ILE A 49 7.37 -0.73 -0.83
C ILE A 49 7.52 -1.00 0.66
N LYS A 50 8.61 -0.53 1.26
CA LYS A 50 8.87 -0.67 2.69
C LYS A 50 7.73 -0.12 3.56
N THR A 51 7.17 1.03 3.20
CA THR A 51 6.06 1.62 3.97
C THR A 51 4.78 0.80 3.89
N VAL A 52 4.50 0.19 2.72
CA VAL A 52 3.36 -0.72 2.55
C VAL A 52 3.61 -2.02 3.29
N ALA A 53 4.81 -2.60 3.18
CA ALA A 53 5.16 -3.84 3.87
C ALA A 53 5.05 -3.69 5.40
N LEU A 54 5.52 -2.57 5.96
CA LEU A 54 5.37 -2.27 7.39
C LEU A 54 3.91 -2.08 7.81
N SER A 55 3.06 -1.43 7.00
CA SER A 55 1.65 -1.24 7.35
C SER A 55 0.88 -2.57 7.33
N VAL A 56 1.15 -3.40 6.32
CA VAL A 56 0.57 -4.74 6.20
C VAL A 56 1.01 -5.60 7.38
N ALA A 57 2.31 -5.66 7.69
CA ALA A 57 2.84 -6.42 8.82
C ALA A 57 2.26 -5.97 10.17
N ALA A 58 2.14 -4.66 10.39
CA ALA A 58 1.48 -4.12 11.58
C ALA A 58 0.00 -4.53 11.66
N ARG A 59 -0.72 -4.53 10.53
CA ARG A 59 -2.12 -4.99 10.48
C ARG A 59 -2.24 -6.47 10.78
N ILE A 60 -1.38 -7.32 10.20
CA ILE A 60 -1.39 -8.77 10.46
C ILE A 60 -1.31 -9.04 11.96
N LEU A 61 -0.44 -8.31 12.67
CA LEU A 61 -0.21 -8.51 14.10
C LEU A 61 -1.31 -7.94 14.99
N THR A 62 -2.06 -6.92 14.53
CA THR A 62 -3.08 -6.22 15.32
C THR A 62 -4.51 -6.65 15.00
N ASN A 63 -4.77 -7.06 13.75
CA ASN A 63 -6.07 -7.50 13.26
C ASN A 63 -5.92 -8.68 12.28
N PRO A 64 -5.53 -9.87 12.77
CA PRO A 64 -5.31 -11.05 11.93
C PRO A 64 -6.59 -11.58 11.25
N GLN A 65 -7.76 -11.28 11.80
CA GLN A 65 -9.07 -11.71 11.27
C GLN A 65 -9.68 -10.74 10.24
N GLY A 66 -8.94 -9.67 9.88
CA GLY A 66 -9.41 -8.70 8.89
C GLY A 66 -10.71 -8.00 9.27
N LEU A 67 -11.02 -7.87 10.57
CA LEU A 67 -12.26 -7.26 11.05
C LEU A 67 -12.38 -5.83 10.51
N ARG A 68 -13.38 -5.59 9.66
CA ARG A 68 -13.76 -4.26 9.20
C ARG A 68 -15.04 -3.86 9.92
N SER A 69 -14.96 -2.80 10.73
CA SER A 69 -16.13 -2.18 11.33
C SER A 69 -16.55 -0.97 10.49
N GLU A 70 -17.69 -1.06 9.83
CA GLU A 70 -18.34 0.12 9.25
C GLU A 70 -19.43 0.59 10.22
N GLN A 71 -19.40 1.88 10.57
CA GLN A 71 -20.48 2.52 11.33
C GLN A 71 -21.31 3.37 10.37
N ALA A 72 -22.52 2.90 10.07
CA ALA A 72 -23.52 3.67 9.34
C ALA A 72 -24.60 4.12 10.33
N GLY A 73 -24.48 5.36 10.83
CA GLY A 73 -25.39 5.91 11.83
C GLY A 73 -25.27 5.22 13.20
N GLY A 74 -26.37 4.67 13.72
CA GLY A 74 -26.42 3.97 15.01
C GLY A 74 -26.13 2.47 14.95
N MET A 75 -25.82 1.92 13.77
CA MET A 75 -25.59 0.49 13.57
C MET A 75 -24.11 0.23 13.31
N LEU A 76 -23.50 -0.59 14.17
CA LEU A 76 -22.14 -1.10 14.00
C LEU A 76 -22.23 -2.46 13.31
N GLN A 77 -21.67 -2.57 12.10
CA GLN A 77 -21.56 -3.84 11.40
C GLN A 77 -20.10 -4.23 11.27
N SER A 78 -19.73 -5.31 11.97
CA SER A 78 -18.39 -5.90 11.90
C SER A 78 -18.41 -7.06 10.92
N TYR A 79 -17.72 -6.90 9.80
CA TYR A 79 -17.53 -7.97 8.82
C TYR A 79 -16.24 -8.73 9.16
N VAL A 80 -16.32 -10.06 9.18
CA VAL A 80 -15.16 -10.96 9.18
C VAL A 80 -14.89 -11.29 7.72
N ASP A 81 -13.79 -10.81 7.17
CA ASP A 81 -13.33 -11.27 5.86
C ASP A 81 -12.65 -12.62 6.06
N SER A 82 -13.43 -13.70 5.91
CA SER A 82 -13.00 -15.07 6.21
C SER A 82 -12.13 -15.70 5.10
N GLN A 83 -11.55 -14.90 4.20
CA GLN A 83 -10.62 -15.41 3.20
C GLN A 83 -9.24 -15.60 3.84
N THR A 84 -8.79 -16.85 3.88
CA THR A 84 -7.60 -17.43 4.53
C THR A 84 -6.23 -16.89 4.07
N GLY A 85 -6.13 -15.61 3.70
CA GLY A 85 -4.89 -14.97 3.29
C GLY A 85 -4.88 -13.49 3.66
N VAL A 86 -3.68 -12.95 3.91
CA VAL A 86 -3.51 -11.51 4.11
C VAL A 86 -3.80 -10.79 2.79
N VAL A 87 -5.00 -10.22 2.67
CA VAL A 87 -5.35 -9.39 1.51
C VAL A 87 -4.93 -7.94 1.76
N LEU A 88 -4.37 -7.29 0.74
CA LEU A 88 -4.03 -5.87 0.78
C LEU A 88 -5.30 -5.02 0.78
N SER A 89 -5.32 -3.93 1.55
CA SER A 89 -6.41 -2.95 1.43
C SER A 89 -6.31 -2.19 0.10
N ASP A 90 -7.41 -1.58 -0.35
CA ASP A 90 -7.42 -0.80 -1.61
C ASP A 90 -6.37 0.31 -1.63
N ASP A 91 -6.15 0.97 -0.48
CA ASP A 91 -5.16 2.03 -0.33
C ASP A 91 -3.72 1.48 -0.36
N GLU A 92 -3.48 0.33 0.26
CA GLU A 92 -2.18 -0.37 0.20
C GLU A 92 -1.88 -0.80 -1.23
N LEU A 93 -2.86 -1.41 -1.90
CA LEU A 93 -2.75 -1.85 -3.28
C LEU A 93 -2.46 -0.67 -4.21
N ARG A 94 -3.14 0.47 -4.01
CA ARG A 94 -2.91 1.70 -4.79
C ARG A 94 -1.50 2.26 -4.59
N ARG A 95 -1.01 2.28 -3.34
CA ARG A 95 0.35 2.75 -3.00
C ARG A 95 1.40 1.79 -3.55
N LEU A 96 1.17 0.48 -3.44
CA LEU A 96 2.05 -0.56 -3.96
C LEU A 96 2.17 -0.47 -5.48
N LYS A 97 1.05 -0.42 -6.20
CA LYS A 97 1.03 -0.25 -7.66
C LYS A 97 1.76 1.02 -8.10
N ARG A 98 1.56 2.14 -7.39
CA ARG A 98 2.30 3.40 -7.64
C ARG A 98 3.81 3.24 -7.43
N ALA A 99 4.24 2.57 -6.35
CA ALA A 99 5.67 2.37 -6.04
C ALA A 99 6.38 1.54 -7.12
N VAL A 100 5.65 0.67 -7.80
CA VAL A 100 6.15 -0.26 -8.81
C VAL A 100 5.91 0.24 -10.25
N GLY A 101 5.34 1.45 -10.40
CA GLY A 101 5.07 2.04 -11.72
C GLY A 101 3.92 1.38 -12.48
N MET A 102 3.07 0.61 -11.81
CA MET A 102 1.82 0.11 -12.38
C MET A 102 0.77 1.22 -12.40
N ALA A 103 0.00 1.30 -13.47
CA ALA A 103 -1.15 2.18 -13.53
C ALA A 103 -2.18 1.75 -12.47
N SER A 104 -2.25 2.48 -11.36
CA SER A 104 -3.38 2.37 -10.42
C SER A 104 -4.61 2.93 -11.13
N GLY A 105 -5.54 2.05 -11.53
CA GLY A 105 -6.76 2.42 -12.25
C GLY A 105 -7.56 3.55 -11.60
N ALA A 106 -8.31 4.28 -12.45
CA ALA A 106 -9.23 5.41 -12.23
C ALA A 106 -8.74 6.65 -11.44
N GLY A 107 -7.85 6.51 -10.46
CA GLY A 107 -7.36 7.62 -9.62
C GLY A 107 -6.16 8.40 -10.20
N MET A 108 -5.67 8.02 -11.39
CA MET A 108 -4.59 8.70 -12.13
C MET A 108 -5.05 9.36 -13.43
N LEU A 109 -6.35 9.65 -13.58
CA LEU A 109 -6.76 10.64 -14.55
C LEU A 109 -6.32 12.01 -14.03
N ASN A 110 -5.22 12.52 -14.57
CA ASN A 110 -4.91 13.94 -14.47
C ASN A 110 -5.94 14.69 -15.32
N ILE A 111 -7.05 15.09 -14.70
CA ILE A 111 -8.09 15.93 -15.33
C ILE A 111 -7.64 17.40 -15.36
N ALA A 112 -6.48 17.74 -14.78
CA ALA A 112 -5.93 19.07 -14.97
C ALA A 112 -5.70 19.28 -16.47
N PRO A 113 -6.26 20.36 -17.07
CA PRO A 113 -6.01 20.66 -18.46
C PRO A 113 -4.49 20.76 -18.65
N ALA A 114 -3.95 20.08 -19.65
CA ALA A 114 -2.58 20.31 -20.05
C ALA A 114 -2.41 21.81 -20.27
N GLU A 115 -1.45 22.44 -19.58
CA GLU A 115 -1.10 23.85 -19.81
C GLU A 115 -0.63 24.00 -21.25
N THR A 116 -1.59 24.16 -22.15
CA THR A 116 -1.34 24.45 -23.54
C THR A 116 -1.13 25.96 -23.58
N ARG A 117 0.13 26.40 -23.54
CA ARG A 117 0.43 27.79 -23.84
C ARG A 117 0.00 28.05 -25.27
N ILE A 118 -1.10 28.77 -25.45
CA ILE A 118 -1.47 29.33 -26.73
C ILE A 118 -0.42 30.41 -27.02
N THR A 119 0.47 30.15 -27.97
CA THR A 119 1.39 31.16 -28.48
C THR A 119 0.56 32.20 -29.25
N THR A 120 0.17 33.29 -28.59
CA THR A 120 -0.48 34.41 -29.27
C THR A 120 0.59 35.22 -30.00
N TYR A 121 0.69 35.05 -31.32
CA TYR A 121 1.44 35.98 -32.15
C TYR A 121 0.62 37.28 -32.28
N PRO A 122 1.17 38.47 -31.95
CA PRO A 122 0.51 39.73 -32.22
C PRO A 122 0.39 39.94 -33.73
N TRP A 123 -0.82 40.22 -34.21
CA TRP A 123 -1.16 40.33 -35.64
C TRP A 123 -0.71 41.65 -36.28
N ARG A 124 0.50 42.13 -35.97
CA ARG A 124 1.16 43.23 -36.69
C ARG A 124 2.68 43.03 -36.68
N GLN A 125 3.22 42.65 -37.83
CA GLN A 125 4.59 42.99 -38.19
C GLN A 125 4.56 44.38 -38.82
N ALA A 126 5.32 45.30 -38.24
CA ALA A 126 5.69 46.59 -38.82
C ALA A 126 7.15 46.86 -38.42
#